data_AF-A0A4P2QL17-F1
#
_entry.id   AF-A0A4P2QL17-F1
#
_cell.length_a   1.000
_cell.length_b   1.000
_cell.length_c   1.000
_cell.angle_alpha   90.00
_cell.angle_beta   90.00
_cell.angle_gamma   90.00
#
_symmetry.space_group_name_H-M   'P 1'
#
loop_
_entity.id
_entity.type
_entity.pdbx_description
1 polymer ?
#
loop_
_entity_poly.entity_id
_entity_poly.type
_entity_poly.pdbx_seq_one_letter_code
_entity_poly.pdbx_strand_id
1 'polypeptide(L)' 'MFAGSDKGAQRLAIGYTIFGSCRMHGVNPLAWATDVIGKLQAGWPRGRLDELLPDAWANSLLSAPSAGDADAT' A
#
# COMPACT_ATOMS: atom_id res chain seq x y z
N MET A 1 15.61 23.64 9.93
CA MET A 1 14.19 23.67 10.36
C MET A 1 13.36 23.42 9.10
N PHE A 2 12.59 22.33 9.02
CA PHE A 2 11.79 21.99 7.84
C PHE A 2 10.62 23.00 7.70
N ALA A 3 10.93 24.22 7.27
CA ALA A 3 9.97 25.28 7.01
C ALA A 3 9.36 25.04 5.63
N GLY A 4 8.17 24.42 5.57
CA GLY A 4 7.53 24.11 4.30
C GLY A 4 6.17 23.45 4.43
N SER A 5 5.16 24.24 4.82
CA SER A 5 3.73 23.88 4.91
C SER A 5 3.38 22.82 5.97
N ASP A 6 2.60 23.20 6.98
CA ASP A 6 1.94 22.26 7.92
C ASP A 6 1.30 21.06 7.20
N LYS A 7 0.79 21.26 5.98
CA LYS A 7 0.23 20.20 5.14
C LYS A 7 1.27 19.17 4.69
N GLY A 8 2.51 19.58 4.44
CA GLY A 8 3.62 18.67 4.10
C GLY A 8 4.02 17.83 5.30
N ALA A 9 4.18 18.45 6.48
CA ALA A 9 4.45 17.75 7.73
C ALA A 9 3.32 16.78 8.11
N GLN A 10 2.06 17.18 7.92
CA GLN A 10 0.89 16.33 8.18
C GLN A 10 0.84 15.12 7.24
N ARG A 11 1.12 15.30 5.94
CA ARG A 11 1.19 14.18 4.98
C ARG A 11 2.31 13.21 5.32
N LEU A 12 3.46 13.70 5.77
CA LEU A 12 4.57 12.86 6.22
C LEU A 12 4.21 12.10 7.50
N ALA A 13 3.54 12.73 8.46
CA ALA A 13 3.06 12.08 9.68
C ALA A 13 2.03 10.97 9.37
N ILE A 14 1.11 11.23 8.43
CA ILE A 14 0.15 10.24 7.95
C ILE A 14 0.90 9.07 7.29
N GLY A 15 1.84 9.35 6.38
CA GLY A 15 2.66 8.32 5.75
C GLY A 15 3.40 7.46 6.78
N TYR A 16 4.04 8.10 7.76
CA TYR A 16 4.76 7.40 8.84
C TYR A 16 3.83 6.52 9.69
N THR A 17 2.61 6.97 9.94
CA THR A 17 1.60 6.19 10.67
C THR A 17 1.19 4.95 9.87
N ILE A 18 1.00 5.08 8.55
CA ILE A 18 0.66 3.95 7.68
C ILE A 18 1.83 2.96 7.61
N PHE A 19 3.06 3.42 7.47
CA PHE A 19 4.25 2.56 7.53
C PHE A 19 4.40 1.85 8.88
N GLY A 20 4.06 2.53 9.98
CA GLY A 20 3.97 1.91 11.31
C GLY A 20 2.91 0.81 11.37
N SER A 21 1.76 1.02 10.72
CA SER A 21 0.72 0.00 10.58
C SER A 21 1.21 -1.23 9.80
N CYS A 22 1.97 -1.06 8.70
CA CYS A 22 2.56 -2.19 7.97
C CYS A 22 3.35 -3.13 8.89
N ARG A 23 4.12 -2.57 9.83
CA ARG A 23 4.89 -3.35 10.81
C ARG A 23 4.00 -4.15 11.76
N MET A 24 2.88 -3.59 12.20
CA MET A 24 1.91 -4.26 13.09
C MET A 24 1.20 -5.43 12.38
N HIS A 25 0.93 -5.28 11.09
CA HIS A 25 0.29 -6.31 10.26
C HIS A 25 1.28 -7.30 9.64
N GLY A 26 2.59 -7.20 9.94
CA GLY A 26 3.62 -8.10 9.38
C GLY A 26 3.86 -7.92 7.87
N VAL A 27 3.41 -6.81 7.30
CA VAL A 27 3.51 -6.49 5.87
C VAL A 27 4.84 -5.81 5.58
N ASN A 28 5.51 -6.22 4.49
CA ASN A 28 6.73 -5.56 4.06
C ASN A 28 6.39 -4.13 3.56
N PRO A 29 6.89 -3.07 4.24
CA PRO A 29 6.52 -1.69 3.91
C PRO A 29 7.02 -1.24 2.54
N LEU A 30 8.16 -1.76 2.07
CA LEU A 30 8.70 -1.46 0.74
C LEU A 30 7.85 -2.10 -0.35
N ALA A 31 7.52 -3.39 -0.20
CA ALA A 31 6.69 -4.10 -1.17
C ALA A 31 5.29 -3.46 -1.30
N TRP A 32 4.67 -3.15 -0.17
CA TRP A 32 3.40 -2.46 -0.12
C TRP A 32 3.48 -1.08 -0.80
N ALA A 33 4.48 -0.26 -0.46
CA ALA A 33 4.60 1.09 -1.02
C ALA A 33 4.82 1.07 -2.53
N THR A 34 5.67 0.18 -3.04
CA THR A 34 5.90 0.04 -4.49
C THR A 34 4.63 -0.33 -5.23
N ASP A 35 3.87 -1.30 -4.72
CA ASP A 35 2.63 -1.75 -5.36
C ASP A 35 1.52 -0.69 -5.29
N VAL A 36 1.35 -0.04 -4.12
CA VAL A 36 0.37 1.04 -3.92
C VAL A 36 0.69 2.25 -4.81
N ILE A 37 1.95 2.67 -4.89
CA ILE A 37 2.36 3.77 -5.78
C ILE A 37 2.10 3.38 -7.24
N GLY A 38 2.43 2.15 -7.64
CA GLY A 38 2.14 1.64 -9.00
C GLY A 38 0.65 1.67 -9.33
N LYS A 39 -0.22 1.21 -8.42
CA LYS A 39 -1.67 1.25 -8.57
C LYS A 39 -2.20 2.68 -8.68
N LEU A 40 -1.71 3.59 -7.81
CA LEU A 40 -2.08 5.00 -7.85
C LEU A 40 -1.70 5.66 -9.19
N GLN A 41 -0.49 5.37 -9.70
CA GLN A 41 -0.03 5.85 -11.01
C GLN A 41 -0.86 5.28 -12.16
N ALA A 42 -1.34 4.04 -12.04
CA ALA A 42 -2.24 3.40 -13.02
C ALA A 42 -3.67 3.96 -13.00
N GLY A 43 -3.97 4.96 -12.16
CA GLY A 43 -5.27 5.62 -12.11
C GLY A 43 -6.26 4.95 -11.16
N TRP A 44 -5.78 4.38 -10.05
CA TRP A 44 -6.64 3.74 -9.06
C TRP A 44 -7.80 4.67 -8.61
N PRO A 45 -9.05 4.16 -8.56
CA PRO A 45 -10.19 4.98 -8.19
C PRO A 45 -10.10 5.42 -6.72
N ARG A 46 -10.34 6.71 -6.50
CA ARG A 46 -10.23 7.37 -5.18
C ARG A 46 -11.15 6.74 -4.11
N GLY A 47 -12.28 6.16 -4.53
CA GLY A 47 -13.24 5.50 -3.65
C GLY A 47 -12.83 4.10 -3.19
N ARG A 48 -11.69 3.58 -3.66
CA ARG A 48 -11.15 2.26 -3.28
C ARG A 48 -9.77 2.38 -2.64
N LEU A 49 -9.44 3.53 -2.05
CA LEU A 49 -8.15 3.72 -1.36
C LEU A 49 -8.05 2.87 -0.09
N ASP A 50 -9.18 2.54 0.52
CA ASP A 50 -9.25 1.67 1.70
C ASP A 50 -8.71 0.26 1.41
N GLU A 51 -8.81 -0.21 0.16
CA GLU A 51 -8.24 -1.50 -0.27
C GLU A 51 -6.71 -1.47 -0.39
N LEU A 52 -6.11 -0.27 -0.46
CA LEU A 52 -4.67 -0.07 -0.47
C LEU A 52 -4.08 0.01 0.94
N LEU A 53 -4.90 -0.03 2.00
CA LEU A 53 -4.38 -0.16 3.36
C LEU A 53 -3.60 -1.46 3.50
N PRO A 54 -2.55 -1.50 4.32
CA PRO A 54 -1.65 -2.65 4.40
C PRO A 54 -2.36 -3.98 4.73
N ASP A 55 -3.39 -3.93 5.59
CA ASP A 55 -4.20 -5.11 5.94
C ASP A 55 -5.02 -5.63 4.75
N ALA A 56 -5.79 -4.75 4.11
CA ALA A 56 -6.61 -5.08 2.94
C ALA A 56 -5.75 -5.51 1.74
N TRP A 57 -4.59 -4.86 1.55
CA TRP A 57 -3.63 -5.21 0.52
C TRP A 57 -3.07 -6.63 0.73
N ALA A 58 -2.65 -6.96 1.95
CA ALA A 58 -2.17 -8.30 2.27
C ALA A 58 -3.25 -9.36 2.05
N ASN A 59 -4.50 -9.06 2.42
CA ASN A 59 -5.63 -9.94 2.17
C ASN A 59 -5.95 -10.07 0.66
N SER A 60 -5.80 -8.99 -0.11
CA SER A 60 -5.97 -9.01 -1.56
C SER A 60 -4.91 -9.87 -2.26
N LEU A 61 -3.70 -9.95 -1.73
CA LEU A 61 -2.67 -10.87 -2.24
C LEU A 61 -3.00 -12.33 -1.94
N LEU A 62 -3.62 -12.60 -0.80
CA LEU A 62 -4.15 -13.94 -0.48
C LEU A 62 -5.33 -14.32 -1.36
N SER A 63 -6.17 -13.35 -1.74
CA SER A 63 -7.34 -13.56 -2.60
C SER A 63 -7.00 -13.56 -4.09
N ALA A 64 -5.79 -13.19 -4.49
CA ALA A 64 -5.37 -13.32 -5.88
C ALA A 64 -5.31 -14.82 -6.21
N PRO A 65 -6.14 -15.34 -7.13
CA PRO A 65 -6.07 -16.74 -7.50
C PRO A 65 -4.64 -17.02 -7.96
N SER A 66 -4.04 -18.03 -7.35
CA SER A 66 -2.71 -18.54 -7.68
C SER A 66 -2.58 -18.64 -9.20
N ALA A 67 -1.81 -17.74 -9.80
CA ALA A 67 -1.30 -17.86 -11.16
C ALA A 67 -0.25 -18.97 -11.19
N GLY A 68 -0.71 -20.19 -10.95
CA GLY A 68 0.08 -21.40 -10.72
C GLY A 68 -0.73 -22.64 -11.02
N ASP A 69 -1.47 -22.63 -12.14
CA ASP A 69 -2.03 -23.83 -12.80
C ASP A 69 -1.90 -23.66 -14.33
N ALA A 70 -0.72 -23.26 -14.81
CA ALA A 70 -0.42 -23.17 -16.24
C ALA A 70 1.07 -23.45 -16.51
N ASP A 71 1.59 -24.58 -16.01
CA ASP A 71 2.82 -25.21 -16.51
C ASP A 71 2.75 -26.72 -16.26
N ALA A 72 1.82 -27.38 -16.95
CA ALA A 72 1.73 -28.83 -17.03
C ALA A 72 1.20 -29.22 -18.42
N THR A 73 2.02 -29.06 -19.45
CA THR A 73 1.98 -29.77 -20.75
C THR A 73 3.24 -29.44 -21.54
#